data_AF-A0A286FSS6-F1
#
_entry.id   AF-A0A286FSS6-F1
#
_cell.length_a   1.000
_cell.length_b   1.000
_cell.length_c   1.000
_cell.angle_alpha   90.00
_cell.angle_beta   90.00
_cell.angle_gamma   90.00
#
_symmetry.space_group_name_H-M   'P 1'
#
loop_
_entity.id
_entity.type
_entity.pdbx_description
1 polymer ?
#
loop_
_entity_poly.entity_id
_entity_poly.type
_entity_poly.pdbx_seq_one_letter_code
_entity_poly.pdbx_strand_id
1 'polypeptide(L)'
;MAKFWTIVGVAVAAVAAFLAVFALRSGESGPDVEAFRNSKARPEFCKEAEPLDFSRSAELSAHRRAHVVEDLRELAPDDIAGEFDRLIEWYEHPNKEERDRSRQASVRVGEFIERSCDEINLGGIRG
;
A
#
# COMPACT_ATOMS: atom_id res chain seq x y z
N MET A 1 56.76 -15.58 36.25
CA MET A 1 55.58 -15.35 37.11
C MET A 1 54.62 -14.40 36.39
N ALA A 2 53.35 -14.79 36.31
CA ALA A 2 52.12 -14.05 36.01
C ALA A 2 52.11 -13.00 34.87
N LYS A 3 51.19 -13.18 33.90
CA LYS A 3 49.97 -12.36 33.82
C LYS A 3 48.94 -12.99 32.86
N PHE A 4 47.74 -13.15 33.42
CA PHE A 4 46.46 -13.42 32.79
C PHE A 4 46.12 -12.37 31.69
N TRP A 5 44.90 -12.45 31.16
CA TRP A 5 44.19 -11.52 30.25
C TRP A 5 44.34 -11.97 28.79
N THR A 6 43.30 -12.38 28.06
CA THR A 6 41.93 -11.85 28.00
C THR A 6 41.02 -12.89 27.31
N ILE A 7 39.96 -13.36 27.99
CA ILE A 7 38.83 -14.08 27.35
C ILE A 7 37.62 -13.15 27.44
N VAL A 8 37.48 -12.22 26.51
CA VAL A 8 36.20 -11.54 26.23
C VAL A 8 36.26 -11.08 24.78
N GLY A 9 35.36 -11.58 23.93
CA GLY A 9 35.22 -10.99 22.59
C GLY A 9 34.64 -11.85 21.48
N VAL A 10 33.67 -12.73 21.73
CA VAL A 10 32.90 -13.34 20.63
C VAL A 10 31.44 -13.51 21.05
N ALA A 11 30.67 -12.42 21.11
CA ALA A 11 29.20 -12.55 21.30
C ALA A 11 28.38 -11.31 20.87
N VAL A 12 28.85 -10.46 19.94
CA VAL A 12 28.06 -9.26 19.54
C VAL A 12 27.84 -9.11 18.03
N ALA A 13 28.51 -9.91 17.18
CA ALA A 13 28.40 -9.72 15.72
C ALA A 13 27.11 -10.29 15.10
N ALA A 14 26.41 -11.23 15.75
CA ALA A 14 25.27 -11.89 15.13
C ALA A 14 23.95 -11.09 15.20
N VAL A 15 23.79 -10.21 16.20
CA VAL A 15 22.54 -9.44 16.36
C VAL A 15 22.45 -8.27 15.38
N ALA A 16 23.60 -7.65 15.05
CA ALA A 16 23.64 -6.51 14.13
C ALA A 16 23.30 -6.92 12.68
N ALA A 17 23.69 -8.14 12.26
CA ALA A 17 23.38 -8.63 10.92
C ALA A 17 21.88 -8.93 10.75
N PHE A 18 21.20 -9.46 11.78
CA PHE A 18 19.75 -9.70 11.73
C PHE A 18 18.92 -8.40 11.70
N LEU A 19 19.34 -7.38 12.45
CA LEU A 19 18.67 -6.06 12.44
C LEU A 19 18.86 -5.33 11.10
N ALA A 20 20.03 -5.45 10.47
CA ALA A 20 20.28 -4.84 9.15
C ALA A 20 19.42 -5.47 8.04
N VAL A 21 19.21 -6.80 8.07
CA VAL A 21 18.35 -7.49 7.09
C VAL A 21 16.87 -7.15 7.30
N PHE A 22 16.43 -6.96 8.54
CA PHE A 22 15.06 -6.49 8.81
C PHE A 22 14.86 -5.03 8.38
N ALA A 23 15.80 -4.14 8.69
CA ALA A 23 15.73 -2.73 8.29
C ALA A 23 15.78 -2.52 6.77
N LEU A 24 16.55 -3.33 6.03
CA LEU A 24 16.59 -3.29 4.56
C LEU A 24 15.33 -3.89 3.92
N ARG A 25 14.61 -4.78 4.61
CA ARG A 25 13.34 -5.35 4.14
C ARG A 25 12.12 -4.50 4.53
N SER A 26 12.26 -3.62 5.52
CA SER A 26 11.24 -2.63 5.93
C SER A 26 11.34 -1.31 5.15
N GLY A 27 12.22 -1.21 4.16
CA GLY A 27 12.45 -0.03 3.33
C GLY A 27 11.42 0.23 2.23
N GLU A 28 10.25 -0.39 2.29
CA GLU A 28 9.06 0.06 1.57
C GLU A 28 8.11 0.58 2.66
N SER A 29 8.38 1.80 3.13
CA SER A 29 7.40 2.52 3.92
C SER A 29 6.20 2.70 2.98
N GLY A 30 5.19 1.85 3.13
CA GLY A 30 3.93 2.01 2.42
C GLY A 30 3.36 3.41 2.64
N PRO A 31 2.36 3.82 1.87
CA PRO A 31 1.94 5.21 1.83
C PRO A 31 1.69 5.79 3.22
N ASP A 32 2.12 7.02 3.46
CA ASP A 32 1.90 7.71 4.72
C ASP A 32 0.42 8.11 4.86
N VAL A 33 -0.38 7.14 5.30
CA VAL A 33 -1.82 7.27 5.46
C VAL A 33 -2.17 8.40 6.43
N GLU A 34 -1.42 8.59 7.51
CA GLU A 34 -1.75 9.62 8.49
C GLU A 34 -1.45 11.01 7.94
N ALA A 35 -0.35 11.18 7.20
CA ALA A 35 -0.10 12.43 6.49
C ALA A 35 -1.21 12.71 5.45
N PHE A 36 -1.61 11.69 4.68
CA PHE A 36 -2.68 11.84 3.70
C PHE A 36 -4.05 12.14 4.36
N ARG A 37 -4.38 11.49 5.48
CA ARG A 37 -5.59 11.75 6.27
C ARG A 37 -5.66 13.20 6.76
N ASN A 38 -4.53 13.88 6.91
CA ASN A 38 -4.49 15.28 7.30
C ASN A 38 -4.33 16.25 6.11
N SER A 39 -4.28 15.72 4.89
CA SER A 39 -4.14 16.52 3.66
C SER A 39 -5.47 17.15 3.23
N LYS A 40 -5.38 18.19 2.39
CA LYS A 40 -6.54 18.83 1.77
C LYS A 40 -7.21 17.99 0.69
N ALA A 41 -6.52 16.99 0.14
CA ALA A 41 -7.03 16.12 -0.92
C ALA A 41 -8.00 15.05 -0.38
N ARG A 42 -7.86 14.66 0.90
CA ARG A 42 -8.65 13.57 1.51
C ARG A 42 -10.17 13.68 1.28
N PRO A 43 -10.84 14.82 1.52
CA PRO A 43 -12.29 14.89 1.38
C PRO A 43 -12.77 14.58 -0.04
N GLU A 44 -12.06 15.10 -1.05
CA GLU A 44 -12.35 14.85 -2.45
C GLU A 44 -12.02 13.41 -2.83
N PHE A 45 -10.85 12.91 -2.43
CA PHE A 45 -10.44 11.52 -2.64
C PHE A 45 -11.48 10.53 -2.08
N CYS A 46 -11.95 10.74 -0.84
CA CYS A 46 -12.94 9.85 -0.25
C CYS A 46 -14.31 9.95 -0.91
N LYS A 47 -14.70 11.12 -1.40
CA LYS A 47 -15.93 11.28 -2.17
C LYS A 47 -15.86 10.51 -3.50
N GLU A 48 -14.75 10.62 -4.23
CA GLU A 48 -14.55 9.88 -5.47
C GLU A 48 -14.44 8.36 -5.24
N ALA A 49 -13.99 7.93 -4.06
CA ALA A 49 -13.91 6.52 -3.70
C ALA A 49 -15.26 5.90 -3.30
N GLU A 50 -16.29 6.69 -2.96
CA GLU A 50 -17.61 6.19 -2.53
C GLU A 50 -18.23 5.13 -3.46
N PRO A 51 -18.16 5.23 -4.80
CA PRO A 51 -18.72 4.23 -5.69
C PRO A 51 -18.06 2.86 -5.52
N LEU A 52 -16.78 2.81 -5.12
CA LEU A 52 -16.05 1.56 -4.93
C LEU A 52 -16.47 0.78 -3.69
N ASP A 53 -17.17 1.43 -2.74
CA ASP A 53 -17.64 0.79 -1.52
C ASP A 53 -18.41 -0.51 -1.84
N PHE A 54 -18.14 -1.57 -1.07
CA PHE A 54 -18.70 -2.90 -1.31
C PHE A 54 -20.23 -2.89 -1.43
N SER A 55 -20.92 -2.02 -0.67
CA SER A 55 -22.38 -1.88 -0.73
C SER A 55 -22.92 -1.32 -2.06
N ARG A 56 -22.08 -0.64 -2.85
CA ARG A 56 -22.43 0.01 -4.13
C ARG A 56 -21.69 -0.59 -5.33
N SER A 57 -20.56 -1.26 -5.08
CA SER A 57 -19.62 -1.71 -6.12
C SER A 57 -20.20 -2.76 -7.08
N ALA A 58 -21.21 -3.53 -6.65
CA ALA A 58 -21.84 -4.56 -7.47
C ALA A 58 -22.47 -4.01 -8.76
N GLU A 59 -22.80 -2.71 -8.79
CA GLU A 59 -23.41 -2.04 -9.93
C GLU A 59 -22.38 -1.38 -10.88
N LEU A 60 -21.10 -1.33 -10.49
CA LEU A 60 -20.04 -0.73 -11.31
C LEU A 60 -19.45 -1.71 -12.32
N SER A 61 -19.61 -1.37 -13.60
CA SER A 61 -18.88 -2.00 -14.70
C SER A 61 -17.37 -1.77 -14.59
N ALA A 62 -16.57 -2.67 -15.16
CA ALA A 62 -15.10 -2.54 -15.18
C ALA A 62 -14.64 -1.20 -15.76
N HIS A 63 -15.28 -0.73 -16.84
CA HIS A 63 -14.98 0.57 -17.43
C HIS A 63 -15.23 1.74 -16.47
N ARG A 64 -16.33 1.72 -15.70
CA ARG A 64 -16.59 2.76 -14.69
C ARG A 64 -15.63 2.68 -13.51
N ARG A 65 -15.21 1.46 -13.13
CA ARG A 65 -14.18 1.29 -12.09
C ARG A 65 -12.84 1.89 -12.52
N ALA A 66 -12.46 1.75 -13.79
CA ALA A 66 -11.25 2.36 -14.33
C ALA A 66 -11.27 3.89 -14.17
N HIS A 67 -12.34 4.56 -14.60
CA HIS A 67 -12.51 6.01 -14.43
C HIS A 67 -12.40 6.45 -12.96
N VAL A 68 -13.07 5.76 -12.04
CA VAL A 68 -12.97 6.08 -10.61
C VAL A 68 -11.54 5.91 -10.09
N VAL A 69 -10.82 4.87 -10.54
CA VAL A 69 -9.43 4.66 -10.16
C VAL A 69 -8.51 5.72 -10.78
N GLU A 70 -8.78 6.21 -11.98
CA GLU A 70 -8.09 7.35 -12.60
C GLU A 70 -8.29 8.64 -11.79
N ASP A 71 -9.53 8.97 -11.43
CA ASP A 71 -9.84 10.15 -10.60
C ASP A 71 -9.14 10.08 -9.24
N LEU A 72 -9.15 8.90 -8.60
CA LEU A 72 -8.44 8.68 -7.34
C LEU A 72 -6.93 8.80 -7.48
N ARG A 73 -6.37 8.35 -8.61
CA ARG A 73 -4.93 8.46 -8.90
C ARG A 73 -4.47 9.90 -8.93
N GLU A 74 -5.27 10.82 -9.47
CA GLU A 74 -4.92 12.25 -9.53
C GLU A 74 -4.84 12.91 -8.14
N LEU A 75 -5.58 12.36 -7.18
CA LEU A 75 -5.69 12.87 -5.81
C LEU A 75 -4.78 12.11 -4.82
N ALA A 76 -4.26 10.96 -5.23
CA ALA A 76 -3.42 10.09 -4.42
C ALA A 76 -2.01 10.67 -4.20
N PRO A 77 -1.35 10.34 -3.08
CA PRO A 77 0.05 10.68 -2.89
C PRO A 77 0.98 9.89 -3.84
N ASP A 78 2.13 10.48 -4.17
CA ASP A 78 3.08 9.92 -5.14
C ASP A 78 3.59 8.51 -4.76
N ASP A 79 3.61 8.19 -3.47
CA ASP A 79 4.07 6.91 -2.92
C ASP A 79 3.13 5.72 -3.20
N ILE A 80 1.87 5.97 -3.57
CA ILE A 80 0.89 4.95 -3.97
C ILE A 80 0.43 5.10 -5.43
N ALA A 81 0.70 6.22 -6.09
CA ALA A 81 0.29 6.50 -7.47
C ALA A 81 0.65 5.37 -8.45
N GLY A 82 1.84 4.76 -8.29
CA GLY A 82 2.26 3.64 -9.13
C GLY A 82 1.43 2.35 -8.98
N GLU A 83 0.74 2.14 -7.84
CA GLU A 83 -0.21 1.05 -7.69
C GLU A 83 -1.55 1.36 -8.37
N PHE A 84 -1.97 2.63 -8.38
CA PHE A 84 -3.12 3.06 -9.16
C PHE A 84 -2.86 2.90 -10.65
N ASP A 85 -1.72 3.36 -11.16
CA ASP A 85 -1.34 3.23 -12.57
C ASP A 85 -1.36 1.76 -13.02
N ARG A 86 -0.86 0.84 -12.18
CA ARG A 86 -0.92 -0.62 -12.43
C ARG A 86 -2.35 -1.15 -12.54
N LEU A 87 -3.28 -0.64 -11.73
CA LEU A 87 -4.68 -1.04 -11.80
C LEU A 87 -5.39 -0.50 -13.04
N ILE A 88 -5.09 0.74 -13.42
CA ILE A 88 -5.61 1.35 -14.64
C ILE A 88 -5.16 0.53 -15.85
N GLU A 89 -3.85 0.25 -15.94
CA GLU A 89 -3.28 -0.60 -17.01
C GLU A 89 -3.95 -1.99 -17.05
N TRP A 90 -4.22 -2.60 -15.88
CA TRP A 90 -4.93 -3.87 -15.81
C TRP A 90 -6.37 -3.80 -16.36
N TYR A 91 -7.10 -2.73 -16.03
CA TYR A 91 -8.48 -2.55 -16.50
C TYR A 91 -8.55 -2.29 -18.00
N GLU A 92 -7.58 -1.55 -18.56
CA GLU A 92 -7.49 -1.25 -19.99
C GLU A 92 -6.97 -2.44 -20.80
N HIS A 93 -5.98 -3.16 -20.27
CA HIS A 93 -5.22 -4.18 -20.98
C HIS A 93 -5.01 -5.46 -20.14
N PRO A 94 -6.09 -6.19 -19.80
CA PRO A 94 -6.00 -7.37 -18.95
C PRO A 94 -5.18 -8.48 -19.64
N ASN A 95 -4.09 -8.90 -19.00
CA ASN A 95 -3.18 -9.91 -19.53
C ASN A 95 -2.86 -11.00 -18.48
N LYS A 96 -2.52 -12.22 -18.85
CA LYS A 96 -2.36 -13.29 -17.82
C LYS A 96 -1.10 -13.13 -16.97
N GLU A 97 -0.07 -12.46 -17.49
CA GLU A 97 1.25 -12.35 -16.88
C GLU A 97 1.32 -11.28 -15.78
N GLU A 98 0.51 -10.23 -15.89
CA GLU A 98 0.38 -9.12 -14.93
C GLU A 98 -0.68 -9.39 -13.85
N ARG A 99 -1.46 -10.47 -13.96
CA ARG A 99 -2.62 -10.74 -13.09
C ARG A 99 -2.27 -10.70 -11.61
N ASP A 100 -1.17 -11.35 -11.22
CA ASP A 100 -0.79 -11.45 -9.81
C ASP A 100 -0.22 -10.12 -9.28
N ARG A 101 0.46 -9.34 -10.12
CA ARG A 101 0.93 -7.99 -9.78
C ARG A 101 -0.23 -7.01 -9.65
N SER A 102 -1.16 -7.05 -10.60
CA SER A 102 -2.37 -6.22 -10.58
C SER A 102 -3.27 -6.55 -9.39
N ARG A 103 -3.33 -7.83 -9.00
CA ARG A 103 -4.02 -8.25 -7.77
C ARG A 103 -3.37 -7.64 -6.52
N GLN A 104 -2.05 -7.61 -6.44
CA GLN A 104 -1.35 -6.97 -5.31
C GLN A 104 -1.59 -5.46 -5.29
N ALA A 105 -1.55 -4.80 -6.45
CA ALA A 105 -1.90 -3.39 -6.58
C ALA A 105 -3.33 -3.12 -6.10
N SER A 106 -4.29 -3.99 -6.46
CA SER A 106 -5.68 -3.89 -6.01
C SER A 106 -5.82 -3.95 -4.49
N VAL A 107 -5.04 -4.82 -3.84
CA VAL A 107 -5.04 -4.93 -2.38
C VAL A 107 -4.45 -3.66 -1.76
N ARG A 108 -3.29 -3.21 -2.24
CA ARG A 108 -2.61 -2.01 -1.71
C ARG A 108 -3.46 -0.74 -1.86
N VAL A 109 -4.06 -0.54 -3.03
CA VAL A 109 -4.99 0.58 -3.28
C VAL A 109 -6.23 0.47 -2.40
N GLY A 110 -6.80 -0.73 -2.28
CA GLY A 110 -7.97 -0.95 -1.42
C GLY A 110 -7.68 -0.65 0.04
N GLU A 111 -6.57 -1.17 0.57
CA GLU A 111 -6.12 -0.92 1.93
C GLU A 111 -5.85 0.57 2.18
N PHE A 112 -5.23 1.26 1.23
CA PHE A 112 -5.00 2.70 1.33
C PHE A 112 -6.32 3.48 1.41
N ILE A 113 -7.30 3.16 0.56
CA ILE A 113 -8.62 3.79 0.56
C ILE A 113 -9.33 3.56 1.89
N GLU A 114 -9.41 2.31 2.37
CA GLU A 114 -10.11 1.98 3.63
C GLU A 114 -9.46 2.64 4.85
N ARG A 115 -8.13 2.76 4.89
CA ARG A 115 -7.43 3.43 6.00
C ARG A 115 -7.53 4.96 5.92
N SER A 116 -7.69 5.52 4.72
CA SER A 116 -7.80 6.97 4.50
C SER A 116 -9.25 7.47 4.65
N CYS A 117 -10.23 6.63 4.33
CA CYS A 117 -11.65 6.94 4.30
C CYS A 117 -12.41 6.07 5.30
N ASP A 118 -12.87 6.68 6.39
CA ASP A 118 -13.44 5.94 7.53
C ASP A 118 -14.76 5.24 7.20
N GLU A 119 -15.50 5.72 6.20
CA GLU A 119 -16.82 5.21 5.81
C GLU A 119 -16.79 4.18 4.69
N ILE A 120 -15.65 4.00 4.03
CA ILE A 120 -15.52 3.09 2.89
C ILE A 120 -15.04 1.71 3.36
N ASN A 121 -15.72 0.67 2.89
CA ASN A 121 -15.38 -0.72 3.08
C ASN A 121 -15.29 -1.42 1.72
N LEU A 122 -14.08 -1.84 1.35
CA LEU A 122 -13.79 -2.60 0.13
C LEU A 122 -13.64 -4.10 0.44
N GLY A 123 -13.83 -4.51 1.70
CA GLY A 123 -13.72 -5.88 2.18
C GLY A 123 -12.29 -6.31 2.53
N GLY A 124 -11.36 -5.37 2.68
CA GLY A 124 -9.93 -5.63 2.88
C GLY A 124 -9.50 -5.64 4.36
N ILE A 125 -9.82 -4.57 5.10
CA ILE A 125 -9.31 -4.31 6.46
C ILE A 125 -10.40 -4.44 7.53
N ARG A 126 -11.65 -4.06 7.21
CA ARG A 126 -12.77 -4.03 8.18
C ARG A 126 -13.77 -5.20 8.01
N GLY A 127 -13.44 -6.16 7.14
CA GLY A 127 -14.27 -7.34 6.81
C GLY A 127 -14.23 -8.45 7.85
#